data_AF-A0A8K1R292-F1
#
_entry.id   AF-A0A8K1R292-F1
#
_cell.length_a   1.000
_cell.length_b   1.000
_cell.length_c   1.000
_cell.angle_alpha   90.00
_cell.angle_beta   90.00
_cell.angle_gamma   90.00
#
_symmetry.space_group_name_H-M   'P 1'
#
loop_
_entity.id
_entity.type
_entity.pdbx_description
1 polymer ?
#
loop_
_entity_poly.entity_id
_entity_poly.type
_entity_poly.pdbx_seq_one_letter_code
_entity_poly.pdbx_strand_id
1 'polypeptide(L)'
;MVVDQGNNGRVHQVETLKNVEQPYKKFSKEIQKLEECIQVLTNDFTHMYSKLDSSERIALKTANENEVLEKRISEIEKSIQEIPRVISSNYNSTTNPNEPDNGELVWPITNFRTLFEQRDVNDNGLSSPTFLVGGRYGYRMRLRIFFHGVDKGKDSHVSLYVSILKTNHDAIL
;
A
#
# COMPACT_ATOMS: atom_id res chain seq x y z
N MET A 1 77.57 78.91 -0.77
CA MET A 1 77.46 77.74 -1.67
C MET A 1 77.42 76.51 -0.77
N VAL A 2 76.47 75.60 -1.01
CA VAL A 2 76.38 74.24 -0.44
C VAL A 2 75.76 74.11 0.98
N VAL A 3 74.77 73.26 1.28
CA VAL A 3 73.73 72.52 0.53
C VAL A 3 72.73 72.00 1.59
N ASP A 4 71.45 72.34 1.42
CA ASP A 4 70.24 71.48 1.42
C ASP A 4 70.21 70.11 2.15
N GLN A 5 70.75 69.98 3.37
CA GLN A 5 70.67 68.70 4.12
C GLN A 5 69.36 68.50 4.91
N GLY A 6 68.61 69.57 5.22
CA GLY A 6 67.34 69.48 5.95
C GLY A 6 66.15 69.00 5.10
N ASN A 7 66.21 69.20 3.78
CA ASN A 7 65.12 68.87 2.87
C ASN A 7 65.16 67.39 2.45
N ASN A 8 66.36 66.83 2.28
CA ASN A 8 66.54 65.45 1.80
C ASN A 8 66.07 64.38 2.81
N GLY A 9 66.24 64.61 4.12
CA GLY A 9 65.75 63.71 5.17
C GLY A 9 64.22 63.68 5.31
N ARG A 10 63.55 64.83 5.11
CA ARG A 10 62.08 64.93 5.09
C ARG A 10 61.50 64.27 3.83
N VAL A 11 62.12 64.45 2.68
CA VAL A 11 61.67 63.83 1.42
C VAL A 11 61.78 62.30 1.52
N HIS A 12 62.91 61.76 1.97
CA HIS A 12 63.07 60.31 2.19
C HIS A 12 62.07 59.74 3.19
N GLN A 13 61.79 60.44 4.30
CA GLN A 13 60.84 59.98 5.31
C GLN A 13 59.39 59.94 4.77
N VAL A 14 59.00 60.95 3.98
CA VAL A 14 57.70 61.00 3.30
C VAL A 14 57.56 59.93 2.21
N GLU A 15 58.64 59.63 1.51
CA GLU A 15 58.69 58.58 0.47
C GLU A 15 58.59 57.17 1.09
N THR A 16 59.25 56.93 2.23
CA THR A 16 59.07 55.68 3.00
C THR A 16 57.67 55.53 3.57
N LEU A 17 57.03 56.60 4.05
CA LEU A 17 55.66 56.56 4.55
C LEU A 17 54.65 56.26 3.42
N LYS A 18 54.81 56.88 2.25
CA LYS A 18 54.00 56.59 1.06
C LYS A 18 54.14 55.14 0.58
N ASN A 19 55.35 54.55 0.68
CA ASN A 19 55.60 53.15 0.33
C ASN A 19 54.90 52.15 1.27
N VAL A 20 54.60 52.55 2.51
CA VAL A 20 53.89 51.71 3.50
C VAL A 20 52.36 51.92 3.42
N GLU A 21 51.90 53.15 3.14
CA GLU A 21 50.46 53.45 2.99
C GLU A 21 49.79 52.72 1.82
N GLN A 22 50.50 52.52 0.71
CA GLN A 22 49.97 51.85 -0.50
C GLN A 22 49.58 50.38 -0.25
N PRO A 23 50.46 49.52 0.30
CA PRO A 23 50.11 48.17 0.74
C PRO A 23 48.97 48.16 1.75
N TYR A 24 48.97 49.08 2.72
CA TYR A 24 47.94 49.13 3.76
C TYR A 24 46.55 49.40 3.17
N LYS A 25 46.44 50.34 2.23
CA LYS A 25 45.20 50.60 1.48
C LYS A 25 44.75 49.40 0.66
N LYS A 26 45.69 48.66 0.07
CA LYS A 26 45.38 47.45 -0.70
C LYS A 26 44.83 46.35 0.21
N PHE A 27 45.52 46.05 1.32
CA PHE A 27 45.06 45.08 2.31
C PHE A 27 43.71 45.45 2.92
N SER A 28 43.47 46.72 3.23
CA SER A 28 42.17 47.19 3.75
C SER A 28 41.03 46.92 2.76
N LYS A 29 41.25 47.10 1.45
CA LYS A 29 40.25 46.75 0.42
C LYS A 29 40.01 45.25 0.32
N GLU A 30 41.06 44.44 0.44
CA GLU A 30 40.95 42.98 0.45
C GLU A 30 40.15 42.49 1.67
N ILE A 31 40.42 43.06 2.85
CA ILE A 31 39.69 42.76 4.09
C ILE A 31 38.21 43.13 3.94
N GLN A 32 37.90 44.31 3.40
CA GLN A 32 36.52 44.73 3.17
C GLN A 32 35.75 43.76 2.25
N LYS A 33 36.38 43.31 1.15
CA LYS A 33 35.76 42.30 0.27
C LYS A 33 35.50 40.97 0.98
N LEU A 34 36.42 40.55 1.85
CA LEU A 34 36.25 39.33 2.64
C LEU A 34 35.11 39.48 3.65
N GLU A 35 34.99 40.63 4.31
CA GLU A 35 33.87 40.93 5.22
C GLU A 35 32.51 40.89 4.50
N GLU A 36 32.42 41.53 3.32
CA GLU A 36 31.23 41.48 2.47
C GLU A 36 30.89 40.04 2.06
N CYS A 37 31.89 39.24 1.69
CA CYS A 37 31.70 37.84 1.32
C CYS A 37 31.21 36.98 2.51
N ILE A 38 31.79 37.18 3.69
CA ILE A 38 31.37 36.51 4.93
C ILE A 38 29.92 36.87 5.27
N GLN A 39 29.53 38.13 5.08
CA GLN A 39 28.17 38.57 5.36
C GLN A 39 27.14 37.89 4.43
N VAL A 40 27.45 37.80 3.14
CA VAL A 40 26.60 37.08 2.17
C VAL A 40 26.49 35.60 2.55
N LEU A 41 27.62 34.94 2.84
CA LEU A 41 27.63 33.54 3.27
C LEU A 41 26.81 33.32 4.54
N THR A 42 26.90 34.23 5.52
CA THR A 42 26.14 34.15 6.77
C THR A 42 24.63 34.23 6.51
N ASN A 43 24.20 35.11 5.61
CA ASN A 43 22.81 35.24 5.22
C ASN A 43 22.32 33.97 4.49
N ASP A 44 23.12 33.43 3.58
CA ASP A 44 22.80 32.21 2.84
C ASP A 44 22.69 30.99 3.76
N PHE A 45 23.62 30.84 4.71
CA PHE A 45 23.53 29.79 5.73
C PHE A 45 22.25 29.93 6.55
N THR A 46 21.92 31.13 7.01
CA THR A 46 20.70 31.38 7.79
C THR A 46 19.44 31.01 7.01
N HIS A 47 19.39 31.38 5.72
CA HIS A 47 18.29 31.02 4.83
C HIS A 47 18.18 29.51 4.59
N MET A 48 19.32 28.84 4.38
CA MET A 48 19.37 27.39 4.22
C MET A 48 18.89 26.67 5.48
N TYR A 49 19.30 27.10 6.67
CA TYR A 49 18.83 26.52 7.93
C TYR A 49 17.31 26.65 8.08
N SER A 50 16.74 27.81 7.72
CA SER A 50 15.27 28.00 7.74
C SER A 50 14.55 27.07 6.75
N LYS A 51 15.10 26.89 5.54
CA LYS A 51 14.55 25.94 4.56
C LYS A 51 14.65 24.49 5.02
N LEU A 52 15.74 24.12 5.68
CA LEU A 52 15.94 22.77 6.21
C LEU A 52 14.89 22.46 7.28
N ASP A 53 14.69 23.37 8.25
CA ASP A 53 13.70 23.22 9.32
C ASP A 53 12.27 23.08 8.79
N SER A 54 11.90 23.92 7.80
CA SER A 54 10.57 23.81 7.18
C SER A 54 10.40 22.52 6.36
N SER A 55 11.44 22.07 5.66
CA SER A 55 11.42 20.80 4.92
C SER A 55 11.29 19.60 5.86
N GLU A 56 11.99 19.60 6.99
CA GLU A 56 11.91 18.56 8.00
C GLU A 56 10.48 18.45 8.58
N ARG A 57 9.87 19.60 8.88
CA ARG A 57 8.46 19.67 9.34
C ARG A 57 7.48 19.12 8.32
N ILE A 58 7.67 19.43 7.04
CA ILE A 58 6.83 18.91 5.96
C ILE A 58 6.99 17.40 5.84
N ALA A 59 8.23 16.89 5.84
CA ALA A 59 8.51 15.47 5.75
C ALA A 59 7.85 14.69 6.89
N LEU A 60 7.91 15.21 8.12
CA LEU A 60 7.25 14.59 9.28
C LEU A 60 5.72 14.57 9.12
N LYS A 61 5.13 15.66 8.63
CA LYS A 61 3.68 15.71 8.37
C LYS A 61 3.26 14.71 7.30
N THR A 62 4.00 14.63 6.19
CA THR A 62 3.74 13.67 5.10
C THR A 62 3.91 12.23 5.57
N ALA A 63 4.90 11.93 6.41
CA ALA A 63 5.08 10.61 6.99
C ALA A 63 3.88 10.19 7.86
N ASN A 64 3.38 11.09 8.70
CA ASN A 64 2.19 10.83 9.53
C ASN A 64 0.93 10.64 8.69
N GLU A 65 0.74 11.45 7.64
CA GLU A 65 -0.41 11.30 6.73
C GLU A 65 -0.36 9.96 5.98
N ASN A 66 0.82 9.53 5.54
CA ASN A 66 0.99 8.22 4.91
C ASN A 66 0.65 7.08 5.87
N GLU A 67 1.08 7.15 7.14
CA GLU A 67 0.74 6.11 8.14
C GLU A 67 -0.78 5.97 8.34
N VAL A 68 -1.50 7.08 8.38
CA VAL A 68 -2.98 7.07 8.51
C VAL A 68 -3.64 6.47 7.27
N LEU A 69 -3.14 6.81 6.07
CA LEU A 69 -3.66 6.26 4.81
C LEU A 69 -3.41 4.75 4.72
N GLU A 70 -2.23 4.27 5.11
CA GLU A 70 -1.91 2.84 5.15
C GLU A 70 -2.85 2.06 6.10
N LYS A 71 -3.18 2.62 7.26
CA LYS A 71 -4.16 2.01 8.18
C LYS A 71 -5.54 1.89 7.53
N ARG A 72 -6.01 2.95 6.85
CA ARG A 72 -7.32 2.93 6.16
C ARG A 72 -7.35 1.93 5.00
N ILE A 73 -6.26 1.81 4.24
CA ILE A 73 -6.15 0.81 3.17
C ILE A 73 -6.29 -0.59 3.77
N SER A 74 -5.59 -0.88 4.86
CA SER A 74 -5.67 -2.19 5.53
C SER A 74 -7.09 -2.52 6.03
N GLU A 75 -7.83 -1.55 6.56
CA GLU A 75 -9.21 -1.73 7.02
C GLU A 75 -10.18 -2.01 5.85
N ILE A 76 -10.03 -1.28 4.75
CA ILE A 76 -10.84 -1.48 3.54
C ILE A 76 -10.54 -2.85 2.93
N GLU A 77 -9.27 -3.25 2.85
CA GLU A 77 -8.86 -4.57 2.34
C GLU A 77 -9.48 -5.72 3.15
N LYS A 78 -9.47 -5.62 4.48
CA LYS A 78 -10.16 -6.59 5.36
C LYS A 78 -11.66 -6.63 5.08
N SER A 79 -12.29 -5.47 4.91
CA SER A 79 -13.73 -5.39 4.61
C SER A 79 -14.06 -6.04 3.26
N ILE A 80 -13.22 -5.83 2.24
CA ILE A 80 -13.37 -6.46 0.92
C ILE A 80 -13.23 -7.98 1.02
N GLN A 81 -12.31 -8.49 1.84
CA GLN A 81 -12.15 -9.94 2.04
C GLN A 81 -13.38 -10.59 2.71
N GLU A 82 -14.08 -9.87 3.58
CA GLU A 82 -15.30 -10.38 4.24
C GLU A 82 -16.53 -10.37 3.31
N ILE A 83 -16.62 -9.47 2.33
CA ILE A 83 -17.78 -9.37 1.43
C ILE A 83 -18.09 -10.71 0.71
N PRO A 84 -17.15 -11.39 0.04
CA PRO A 84 -17.40 -12.69 -0.59
C PRO A 84 -17.85 -13.76 0.41
N ARG A 85 -17.33 -13.73 1.64
CA ARG A 85 -17.68 -14.67 2.71
C ARG A 85 -19.13 -14.49 3.14
N VAL A 86 -19.55 -13.24 3.34
CA VAL A 86 -20.94 -12.86 3.67
C VAL A 86 -21.88 -13.14 2.50
N ILE A 87 -21.51 -12.80 1.26
CA ILE A 87 -22.32 -13.09 0.06
C ILE A 87 -22.51 -14.60 -0.08
N SER A 88 -21.46 -15.41 0.09
CA SER A 88 -21.56 -16.88 0.03
C SER A 88 -22.44 -17.43 1.15
N SER A 89 -22.33 -16.90 2.37
CA SER A 89 -23.20 -17.26 3.50
C SER A 89 -24.67 -16.93 3.21
N ASN A 90 -24.93 -15.75 2.64
CA ASN A 90 -26.29 -15.28 2.34
C ASN A 90 -26.89 -16.04 1.15
N TYR A 91 -26.12 -16.33 0.10
CA TYR A 91 -26.57 -17.15 -1.04
C TYR A 91 -27.00 -18.56 -0.64
N ASN A 92 -26.36 -19.14 0.39
CA ASN A 92 -26.79 -20.44 0.94
C ASN A 92 -28.04 -20.32 1.85
N SER A 93 -28.35 -19.12 2.33
CA SER A 93 -29.44 -18.85 3.27
C SER A 93 -30.73 -18.41 2.57
N THR A 94 -30.62 -17.71 1.43
CA THR A 94 -31.76 -17.30 0.60
C THR A 94 -32.16 -18.46 -0.31
N THR A 95 -33.29 -19.12 0.02
CA THR A 95 -33.98 -20.03 -0.89
C THR A 95 -34.20 -19.30 -2.21
N ASN A 96 -33.71 -19.86 -3.32
CA ASN A 96 -34.04 -19.31 -4.64
C ASN A 96 -35.57 -19.32 -4.79
N PRO A 97 -36.21 -18.24 -5.25
CA PRO A 97 -37.67 -18.23 -5.48
C PRO A 97 -38.15 -19.31 -6.47
N ASN A 98 -37.21 -19.86 -7.25
CA ASN A 98 -37.43 -20.93 -8.23
C ASN A 98 -36.86 -22.28 -7.75
N GLU A 99 -36.61 -22.45 -6.45
CA GLU A 99 -36.14 -23.74 -5.92
C GLU A 99 -37.24 -24.78 -6.20
N PRO A 100 -36.93 -25.86 -6.93
CA PRO A 100 -37.93 -26.84 -7.32
C PRO A 100 -38.54 -27.47 -6.07
N ASP A 101 -39.85 -27.28 -5.90
CA ASP A 101 -40.59 -27.70 -4.69
C ASP A 101 -41.13 -29.14 -4.79
N ASN A 102 -40.88 -29.80 -5.92
CA ASN A 102 -41.33 -31.15 -6.23
C ASN A 102 -40.32 -32.24 -5.84
N GLY A 103 -39.20 -31.88 -5.21
CA GLY A 103 -38.16 -32.85 -4.83
C GLY A 103 -37.26 -33.30 -5.98
N GLU A 104 -37.35 -32.68 -7.15
CA GLU A 104 -36.52 -33.01 -8.30
C GLU A 104 -35.43 -31.96 -8.53
N LEU A 105 -34.18 -32.42 -8.68
CA LEU A 105 -33.06 -31.57 -9.08
C LEU A 105 -32.50 -32.05 -10.42
N VAL A 106 -32.57 -31.19 -11.44
CA VAL A 106 -31.82 -31.34 -12.69
C VAL A 106 -30.60 -30.45 -12.62
N TRP A 107 -29.42 -31.06 -12.48
CA TRP A 107 -28.15 -30.34 -12.35
C TRP A 107 -27.26 -30.55 -13.60
N PRO A 108 -27.30 -29.65 -14.60
CA PRO A 108 -26.42 -29.74 -15.75
C PRO A 108 -24.99 -29.36 -15.34
N ILE A 109 -24.04 -30.28 -15.59
CA ILE A 109 -22.61 -30.03 -15.38
C ILE A 109 -22.01 -29.58 -16.71
N THR A 110 -21.74 -28.28 -16.83
CA THR A 110 -21.05 -27.71 -18.00
C THR A 110 -19.54 -27.87 -17.86
N ASN A 111 -18.82 -27.91 -18.99
CA ASN A 111 -17.35 -28.03 -19.02
C ASN A 111 -16.80 -29.26 -18.27
N PHE A 112 -17.50 -30.40 -18.38
CA PHE A 112 -17.15 -31.64 -17.68
C PHE A 112 -15.67 -32.01 -17.80
N ARG A 113 -15.10 -31.96 -19.02
CA ARG A 113 -13.70 -32.35 -19.25
C ARG A 113 -12.71 -31.54 -18.43
N THR A 114 -12.88 -30.21 -18.42
CA THR A 114 -12.03 -29.30 -17.65
C THR A 114 -12.20 -29.53 -16.15
N LEU A 115 -13.44 -29.72 -15.68
CA LEU A 115 -13.71 -29.99 -14.27
C LEU A 115 -13.16 -31.34 -13.81
N PHE A 116 -13.24 -32.36 -14.66
CA PHE A 116 -12.65 -33.67 -14.45
C PHE A 116 -11.13 -33.51 -14.28
N GLU A 117 -10.43 -32.96 -15.27
CA GLU A 117 -8.96 -32.80 -15.22
C GLU A 117 -8.45 -31.94 -14.05
N GLN A 118 -9.18 -30.87 -13.67
CA GLN A 118 -8.74 -29.95 -12.61
C GLN A 118 -8.97 -30.49 -11.20
N ARG A 119 -10.04 -31.26 -10.98
CA ARG A 119 -10.48 -31.66 -9.63
C ARG A 119 -9.80 -32.94 -9.13
N ASP A 120 -9.05 -33.62 -9.99
CA ASP A 120 -8.18 -34.75 -9.62
C ASP A 120 -7.11 -34.34 -8.60
N VAL A 121 -6.59 -33.12 -8.77
CA VAL A 121 -5.42 -32.62 -8.03
C VAL A 121 -5.75 -32.21 -6.59
N ASN A 122 -7.03 -31.95 -6.26
CA ASN A 122 -7.38 -31.23 -5.03
C ASN A 122 -8.49 -31.90 -4.18
N ASP A 123 -8.96 -33.09 -4.55
CA ASP A 123 -10.00 -33.92 -3.87
C ASP A 123 -11.26 -33.15 -3.41
N ASN A 124 -11.55 -32.02 -4.08
CA ASN A 124 -12.63 -31.13 -3.70
C ASN A 124 -13.83 -31.42 -4.58
N GLY A 125 -14.71 -32.32 -4.15
CA GLY A 125 -15.97 -32.61 -4.87
C GLY A 125 -16.77 -31.34 -5.20
N LEU A 126 -17.46 -31.37 -6.35
CA LEU A 126 -18.31 -30.28 -6.83
C LEU A 126 -19.68 -30.38 -6.15
N SER A 127 -20.21 -29.25 -5.68
CA SER A 127 -21.50 -29.20 -4.99
C SER A 127 -22.58 -28.60 -5.87
N SER A 128 -23.78 -29.18 -5.85
CA SER A 128 -24.95 -28.63 -6.52
C SER A 128 -25.51 -27.41 -5.78
N PRO A 129 -26.38 -26.62 -6.44
CA PRO A 129 -27.36 -25.79 -5.74
C PRO A 129 -28.19 -26.62 -4.77
N THR A 130 -28.77 -25.95 -3.76
CA THR A 130 -29.73 -26.60 -2.87
C THR A 130 -31.07 -26.81 -3.55
N PHE A 131 -31.83 -27.80 -3.09
CA PHE A 131 -33.21 -28.05 -3.50
C PHE A 131 -34.05 -28.54 -2.31
N LEU A 132 -35.37 -28.38 -2.41
CA LEU A 132 -36.32 -28.80 -1.38
C LEU A 132 -37.00 -30.11 -1.78
N VAL A 133 -37.18 -31.00 -0.81
CA VAL A 133 -37.93 -32.26 -0.97
C VAL A 133 -39.15 -32.23 -0.05
N GLY A 134 -40.34 -32.29 -0.63
CA GLY A 134 -41.60 -32.35 0.12
C GLY A 134 -42.29 -31.01 0.37
N GLY A 135 -42.10 -30.02 -0.51
CA GLY A 135 -42.75 -28.72 -0.39
C GLY A 135 -41.94 -27.66 0.38
N ARG A 136 -42.46 -26.44 0.42
CA ARG A 136 -41.87 -25.25 1.07
C ARG A 136 -41.35 -25.46 2.51
N TYR A 137 -41.87 -26.46 3.21
CA TYR A 137 -41.51 -26.79 4.59
C TYR A 137 -40.75 -28.12 4.72
N GLY A 138 -40.34 -28.72 3.61
CA GLY A 138 -39.63 -29.99 3.54
C GLY A 138 -38.13 -29.90 3.78
N TYR A 139 -37.43 -31.01 3.56
CA TYR A 139 -35.99 -31.10 3.75
C TYR A 139 -35.25 -30.28 2.70
N ARG A 140 -34.23 -29.50 3.11
CA ARG A 140 -33.29 -28.90 2.17
C ARG A 140 -32.13 -29.86 1.94
N MET A 141 -31.84 -30.14 0.68
CA MET A 141 -30.80 -31.08 0.28
C MET A 141 -29.81 -30.43 -0.70
N ARG A 142 -28.64 -31.05 -0.82
CA ARG A 142 -27.60 -30.74 -1.80
C ARG A 142 -26.94 -32.03 -2.27
N LEU A 143 -26.52 -32.06 -3.52
CA LEU A 143 -25.66 -33.12 -4.06
C LEU A 143 -24.19 -32.69 -4.02
N ARG A 144 -23.29 -33.64 -3.80
CA ARG A 144 -21.85 -33.46 -3.96
C ARG A 144 -21.27 -34.59 -4.80
N ILE A 145 -20.63 -34.25 -5.91
CA ILE A 145 -20.06 -35.18 -6.87
C ILE A 145 -18.54 -35.13 -6.83
N PHE A 146 -17.91 -36.31 -6.80
CA PHE A 146 -16.47 -36.49 -6.89
C PHE A 146 -16.19 -37.25 -8.19
N PHE A 147 -15.56 -36.56 -9.14
CA PHE A 147 -15.38 -37.09 -10.49
C PHE A 147 -14.45 -38.30 -10.56
N HIS A 148 -13.47 -38.38 -9.67
CA HIS A 148 -12.56 -39.53 -9.53
C HIS A 148 -12.97 -40.48 -8.41
N GLY A 149 -14.17 -40.31 -7.86
CA GLY A 149 -14.66 -41.16 -6.78
C GLY A 149 -13.91 -40.99 -5.46
N VAL A 150 -14.49 -41.58 -4.42
CA VAL A 150 -13.97 -41.55 -3.04
C VAL A 150 -14.05 -42.96 -2.46
N ASP A 151 -13.25 -43.23 -1.42
CA ASP A 151 -13.20 -44.51 -0.71
C ASP A 151 -12.94 -45.71 -1.65
N LYS A 152 -13.84 -46.70 -1.64
CA LYS A 152 -13.75 -47.91 -2.45
C LYS A 152 -13.93 -47.66 -3.95
N GLY A 153 -14.43 -46.49 -4.34
CA GLY A 153 -14.67 -46.10 -5.73
C GLY A 153 -13.60 -45.18 -6.32
N LYS A 154 -12.54 -44.89 -5.55
CA LYS A 154 -11.45 -44.00 -5.99
C LYS A 154 -10.85 -44.46 -7.32
N ASP A 155 -10.62 -43.52 -8.21
CA ASP A 155 -10.06 -43.60 -9.57
C ASP A 155 -10.76 -44.59 -10.51
N SER A 156 -11.93 -45.09 -10.15
CA SER A 156 -12.67 -46.10 -10.91
C SER A 156 -14.13 -45.75 -11.16
N HIS A 157 -14.74 -44.97 -10.28
CA HIS A 157 -16.15 -44.60 -10.36
C HIS A 157 -16.33 -43.12 -10.05
N VAL A 158 -17.44 -42.55 -10.50
CA VAL A 158 -17.93 -41.27 -9.99
C VAL A 158 -18.68 -41.53 -8.69
N SER A 159 -18.33 -40.81 -7.62
CA SER A 159 -19.05 -40.89 -6.35
C SER A 159 -19.98 -39.70 -6.20
N LEU A 160 -21.24 -39.97 -5.87
CA LEU A 160 -22.27 -38.95 -5.64
C LEU A 160 -22.82 -39.11 -4.23
N TYR A 161 -22.82 -38.03 -3.47
CA TYR A 161 -23.34 -37.97 -2.11
C TYR A 161 -24.51 -37.00 -2.03
N VAL A 162 -25.50 -37.33 -1.20
CA VAL A 162 -26.59 -36.44 -0.84
C VAL A 162 -26.32 -35.93 0.58
N SER A 163 -26.40 -34.62 0.78
CA SER A 163 -26.32 -34.00 2.10
C SER A 163 -27.64 -33.35 2.43
N ILE A 164 -28.19 -33.70 3.60
CA ILE A 164 -29.33 -33.01 4.20
C ILE A 164 -28.78 -31.80 4.94
N LEU A 165 -29.34 -30.63 4.64
CA LEU A 165 -28.95 -29.35 5.21
C LEU A 165 -29.96 -28.96 6.28
N LYS A 166 -29.47 -28.32 7.34
CA LYS A 166 -30.31 -27.81 8.42
C LYS A 166 -31.28 -26.74 7.88
N THR A 167 -32.56 -26.85 8.21
CA THR A 167 -33.59 -25.87 7.87
C THR A 167 -34.29 -25.29 9.09
N ASN A 168 -35.05 -24.22 8.90
CA ASN A 168 -35.89 -23.63 9.95
C ASN A 168 -37.12 -24.50 10.28
N HIS A 169 -37.41 -25.50 9.46
CA HIS A 169 -38.58 -26.38 9.58
C HIS A 169 -38.21 -27.79 10.06
N ASP A 170 -36.94 -28.06 10.36
CA ASP A 170 -36.48 -29.36 10.88
C ASP A 170 -37.15 -29.74 12.21
N ALA A 171 -37.66 -28.76 12.97
CA ALA A 171 -38.37 -29.02 14.22
C ALA A 171 -39.80 -29.55 14.03
N ILE A 172 -40.35 -29.44 12.82
CA ILE A 172 -41.74 -29.81 12.49
C ILE A 172 -41.83 -30.91 11.41
N LEU A 173 -40.68 -31.44 10.97
CA LEU A 173 -40.53 -32.60 10.08
C LEU A 173 -40.23 -33.87 10.88
#